data_AF-A0A450RXY9-F1
#
_entry.id   AF-A0A450RXY9-F1
#
_cell.length_a   1.000
_cell.length_b   1.000
_cell.length_c   1.000
_cell.angle_alpha   90.00
_cell.angle_beta   90.00
_cell.angle_gamma   90.00
#
_symmetry.space_group_name_H-M   'P 1'
#
loop_
_entity.id
_entity.type
_entity.pdbx_description
1 polymer ?
#
loop_
_entity_poly.entity_id
_entity_poly.type
_entity_poly.pdbx_seq_one_letter_code
_entity_poly.pdbx_strand_id
1 'polypeptide(L)'
;MKKHLSRLLLTTLFGALIHADVVLAVEVAPRISDREIIERLTRLEEGQQSMRRQIEQRFSSMEQRMDAMQKQTEQRMDAMQKQTEQRMDAMQKQTEQRFLSVEKRMDAQWNLTLALIMAIIGLVGFVVWDRKTALKPLERRFGRIADELERDLGVTSTEGSRLTRLIAALREIAPDDPRLSERIRDALRRHSLLEEAPRGV
;
A
#
# COMPACT_ATOMS: atom_id res chain seq x y z
N MET A 1 19.03 56.66 120.21
CA MET A 1 17.71 56.37 119.59
C MET A 1 17.40 57.26 118.37
N LYS A 2 17.59 58.59 118.42
CA LYS A 2 17.22 59.52 117.31
C LYS A 2 17.83 59.22 115.92
N LYS A 3 19.07 58.73 115.84
CA LYS A 3 19.77 58.45 114.56
C LYS A 3 19.21 57.23 113.80
N HIS A 4 18.70 56.23 114.51
CA HIS A 4 18.10 55.05 113.87
C HIS A 4 16.71 55.36 113.32
N LEU A 5 15.96 56.24 114.00
CA LEU A 5 14.64 56.70 113.57
C LEU A 5 14.72 57.50 112.26
N SER A 6 15.72 58.40 112.14
CA SER A 6 15.93 59.19 110.92
C SER A 6 16.35 58.32 109.72
N ARG A 7 17.15 57.28 109.94
CA ARG A 7 17.54 56.33 108.88
C ARG A 7 16.37 55.50 108.38
N LEU A 8 15.52 55.02 109.30
CA LEU A 8 14.29 54.32 108.96
C LEU A 8 13.36 55.20 108.12
N LEU A 9 13.15 56.45 108.53
CA LEU A 9 12.33 57.44 107.80
C LEU A 9 12.87 57.70 106.38
N LEU A 10 14.18 57.86 106.23
CA LEU A 10 14.82 58.11 104.94
C LEU A 10 14.68 56.90 104.00
N THR A 11 14.84 55.68 104.52
CA THR A 11 14.68 54.46 103.72
C THR A 11 13.24 54.24 103.27
N THR A 12 12.25 54.56 104.11
CA THR A 12 10.83 54.51 103.71
C THR A 12 10.50 55.57 102.66
N LEU A 13 11.06 56.78 102.77
CA LEU A 13 10.83 57.85 101.80
C LEU A 13 11.44 57.50 100.43
N PHE A 14 12.65 56.94 100.42
CA PHE A 14 13.34 56.56 99.19
C PHE A 14 12.63 55.38 98.51
N GLY A 15 12.16 54.39 99.27
CA GLY A 15 11.32 53.31 98.75
C GLY A 15 10.00 53.82 98.16
N ALA A 16 9.36 54.80 98.81
CA ALA A 16 8.14 55.41 98.30
C ALA A 16 8.37 56.15 96.97
N LEU A 17 9.54 56.78 96.80
CA LEU A 17 9.89 57.47 95.55
C LEU A 17 10.08 56.50 94.38
N ILE A 18 10.73 55.34 94.62
CA ILE A 18 10.94 54.31 93.60
C ILE A 18 9.62 53.66 93.17
N HIS A 19 8.65 53.51 94.07
CA HIS A 19 7.33 52.98 93.72
C HIS A 19 6.46 53.98 92.94
N ALA A 20 6.74 55.28 93.00
CA ALA A 20 5.96 56.30 92.30
C ALA A 20 6.16 56.27 90.77
N ASP A 21 7.37 55.97 90.30
CA ASP A 21 7.69 55.99 88.87
C ASP A 21 7.08 54.81 88.07
N VAL A 22 6.75 53.69 88.73
CA VAL A 22 6.26 52.48 88.05
C VAL A 22 4.78 52.57 87.65
N VAL A 23 4.02 53.51 88.22
CA VAL A 23 2.55 53.58 88.03
C VAL A 23 2.13 54.33 86.77
N LEU A 24 3.01 55.13 86.14
CA LEU A 24 2.62 56.05 85.06
C LEU A 24 2.89 55.56 83.63
N ALA A 25 3.32 54.31 83.44
CA ALA A 25 3.66 53.78 82.11
C ALA A 25 2.59 52.84 81.51
N VAL A 26 1.30 53.10 81.74
CA VAL A 26 0.20 52.45 81.00
C VAL A 26 -0.30 53.44 79.96
N GLU A 27 0.16 53.29 78.71
CA GLU A 27 -0.44 53.99 77.57
C GLU A 27 -1.86 53.45 77.36
N VAL A 28 -2.85 54.26 77.72
CA VAL A 28 -4.27 54.00 77.46
C VAL A 28 -4.50 54.08 75.96
N ALA A 29 -4.89 52.96 75.35
CA ALA A 29 -5.32 52.94 73.96
C ALA A 29 -6.43 53.99 73.72
N PRO A 30 -6.44 54.71 72.58
CA PRO A 30 -7.45 55.72 72.30
C PRO A 30 -8.86 55.18 72.50
N ARG A 31 -9.67 55.86 73.32
CA ARG A 31 -11.09 55.50 73.54
C ARG A 31 -11.88 55.79 72.28
N ILE A 32 -12.13 54.77 71.46
CA ILE A 32 -13.03 54.84 70.31
C ILE A 32 -14.46 55.09 70.82
N SER A 33 -15.17 56.05 70.22
CA SER A 33 -16.58 56.34 70.54
C SER A 33 -17.53 55.45 69.74
N ASP A 34 -18.68 55.09 70.31
CA ASP A 34 -19.73 54.33 69.61
C ASP A 34 -20.13 54.96 68.26
N ARG A 35 -20.07 56.30 68.16
CA ARG A 35 -20.32 57.03 66.90
C ARG A 35 -19.27 56.70 65.82
N GLU A 36 -18.01 56.58 66.21
CA GLU A 36 -16.92 56.25 65.30
C GLU A 36 -17.00 54.77 64.86
N ILE A 37 -17.45 53.88 65.75
CA ILE A 37 -17.72 52.47 65.43
C ILE A 37 -18.83 52.37 64.37
N ILE A 38 -19.94 53.08 64.58
CA ILE A 38 -21.07 53.09 63.62
C ILE A 38 -20.63 53.63 62.25
N GLU A 39 -19.85 54.71 62.21
CA GLU A 39 -19.33 55.25 60.94
C GLU A 39 -18.45 54.23 60.22
N ARG A 40 -17.53 53.58 60.93
CA ARG A 40 -16.66 52.54 60.36
C ARG A 40 -17.46 51.32 59.90
N LEU A 41 -18.47 50.89 60.65
CA LEU A 41 -19.36 49.78 60.26
C LEU A 41 -20.17 50.13 59.01
N THR A 42 -20.72 51.33 58.93
CA THR A 42 -21.47 51.81 57.76
C THR A 42 -20.57 51.83 56.52
N ARG A 43 -19.35 52.37 56.66
CA ARG A 43 -18.36 52.40 55.57
C ARG A 43 -17.91 50.99 55.16
N LEU A 44 -17.84 50.05 56.11
CA LEU A 44 -17.52 48.65 55.85
C LEU A 44 -18.67 47.93 55.12
N GLU A 45 -19.92 48.21 55.48
CA GLU A 45 -21.12 47.68 54.83
C GLU A 45 -21.23 48.19 53.38
N GLU A 46 -21.00 49.48 53.15
CA GLU A 46 -20.90 50.06 51.80
C GLU A 46 -19.77 49.41 50.99
N GLY A 47 -18.60 49.19 51.60
CA GLY A 47 -17.48 48.48 51.00
C GLY A 47 -17.83 47.04 50.61
N GLN A 48 -18.54 46.32 51.48
CA GLN A 48 -19.04 44.96 51.21
C GLN A 48 -20.05 44.95 50.06
N GLN A 49 -21.01 45.88 50.04
CA GLN A 49 -22.00 45.98 48.96
C GLN A 49 -21.33 46.31 47.61
N SER A 50 -20.39 47.26 47.61
CA SER A 50 -19.61 47.62 46.41
C SER A 50 -18.84 46.42 45.86
N MET A 51 -18.15 45.69 46.75
CA MET A 51 -17.41 44.49 46.39
C MET A 51 -18.34 43.38 45.85
N ARG A 52 -19.51 43.17 46.47
CA ARG A 52 -20.51 42.20 45.99
C ARG A 52 -21.02 42.56 44.58
N ARG A 53 -21.29 43.83 44.31
CA ARG A 53 -21.69 44.30 42.97
C ARG A 53 -20.58 44.08 41.94
N GLN A 54 -19.32 44.37 42.29
CA GLN A 54 -18.20 44.14 41.39
C GLN A 54 -17.99 42.66 41.08
N ILE A 55 -18.15 41.79 42.08
CA ILE A 55 -18.09 40.33 41.91
C ILE A 55 -19.20 39.86 40.98
N GLU A 56 -20.45 40.27 41.20
CA GLU A 56 -21.59 39.92 40.35
C GLU A 56 -21.37 40.35 38.89
N GLN A 57 -20.90 41.57 38.68
CA GLN A 57 -20.62 42.09 37.35
C GLN A 57 -19.50 41.31 36.65
N ARG A 58 -18.47 40.90 37.39
CA ARG A 58 -17.40 40.03 36.87
C ARG A 58 -17.91 38.63 36.54
N PHE A 59 -18.75 38.04 37.38
CA PHE A 59 -19.36 36.74 37.12
C PHE A 59 -20.23 36.78 35.86
N SER A 60 -21.13 37.76 35.75
CA SER A 60 -21.97 37.94 34.57
C SER A 60 -21.14 38.14 33.29
N SER A 61 -20.06 38.93 33.35
CA SER A 61 -19.16 39.11 32.20
C SER A 61 -18.41 37.83 31.84
N MET A 62 -18.02 37.03 32.83
CA MET A 62 -17.36 35.74 32.64
C MET A 62 -18.30 34.73 31.98
N GLU A 63 -19.55 34.66 32.44
CA GLU A 63 -20.60 33.79 31.91
C GLU A 63 -20.88 34.13 30.43
N GLN A 64 -21.05 35.41 30.11
CA GLN A 64 -21.20 35.84 28.71
C GLN A 64 -20.01 35.47 27.83
N ARG A 65 -18.78 35.55 28.35
CA ARG A 65 -17.58 35.13 27.62
C ARG A 65 -17.53 33.63 27.43
N MET A 66 -17.91 32.85 28.44
CA MET A 66 -17.99 31.38 28.32
C MET A 66 -19.03 30.97 27.28
N ASP A 67 -20.22 31.56 27.31
CA ASP A 67 -21.27 31.30 26.31
C ASP A 67 -20.82 31.66 24.89
N ALA A 68 -20.16 32.81 24.72
CA ALA A 68 -19.63 33.23 23.42
C ALA A 68 -18.54 32.26 22.93
N MET A 69 -17.64 31.84 23.83
CA MET A 69 -16.58 30.87 23.52
C MET A 69 -17.17 29.51 23.15
N GLN A 70 -18.19 29.05 23.86
CA GLN A 70 -18.87 27.79 23.58
C GLN A 70 -19.53 27.82 22.19
N LYS A 71 -20.30 28.87 21.89
CA LYS A 71 -20.91 29.07 20.57
C LYS A 71 -19.87 29.13 19.46
N GLN A 72 -18.75 29.81 19.69
CA GLN A 72 -17.66 29.89 18.72
C GLN A 72 -17.04 28.51 18.47
N THR A 73 -16.81 27.73 19.52
CA THR A 73 -16.29 26.36 19.41
C THR A 73 -17.26 25.45 18.65
N GLU A 74 -18.56 25.51 18.96
CA GLU A 74 -19.61 24.75 18.26
C GLU A 74 -19.63 25.10 16.77
N GLN A 75 -19.67 26.39 16.41
CA GLN A 75 -19.64 26.84 15.01
C GLN A 75 -18.38 26.36 14.28
N ARG A 76 -17.22 26.38 14.95
CA ARG A 76 -15.96 25.93 14.36
C ARG A 76 -15.96 24.41 14.16
N MET A 77 -16.51 23.64 15.09
CA MET A 77 -16.67 22.19 14.93
C MET A 77 -17.60 21.86 13.78
N ASP A 78 -18.76 22.51 13.69
CA ASP A 78 -19.71 22.32 12.57
C ASP A 78 -19.07 22.65 11.22
N ALA A 79 -18.33 23.76 11.13
CA ALA A 79 -17.63 24.14 9.92
C ALA A 79 -16.55 23.11 9.53
N MET A 80 -15.79 22.60 10.52
CA MET A 80 -14.78 21.58 10.30
C MET A 80 -15.40 20.25 9.86
N GLN A 81 -16.55 19.87 10.43
CA GLN A 81 -17.29 18.67 10.06
C GLN A 81 -17.76 18.78 8.60
N LYS A 82 -18.43 19.88 8.24
CA LYS A 82 -18.87 20.13 6.86
C LYS A 82 -17.72 20.13 5.85
N GLN A 83 -16.59 20.74 6.20
CA GLN A 83 -15.40 20.73 5.35
C GLN A 83 -14.86 19.31 5.15
N THR A 84 -14.87 18.50 6.21
CA THR A 84 -14.41 17.11 6.17
C THR A 84 -15.34 16.26 5.31
N GLU A 85 -16.65 16.40 5.47
CA GLU A 85 -17.67 15.72 4.65
C GLU A 85 -17.51 16.08 3.16
N GLN A 86 -17.40 17.38 2.83
CA GLN A 86 -17.18 17.82 1.46
C GLN A 86 -15.89 17.25 0.85
N ARG A 87 -14.81 17.17 1.63
CA ARG A 87 -13.54 16.61 1.18
C ARG A 87 -13.64 15.10 0.97
N MET A 88 -14.33 14.37 1.85
CA MET A 88 -14.63 12.95 1.70
C MET A 88 -15.44 12.68 0.43
N ASP A 89 -16.51 13.43 0.20
CA ASP A 89 -17.36 13.32 -1.00
C ASP A 89 -16.58 13.60 -2.28
N ALA A 90 -15.75 14.66 -2.29
CA ALA A 90 -14.89 14.97 -3.43
C ALA A 90 -13.89 13.85 -3.71
N MET A 91 -13.30 13.27 -2.66
CA MET A 91 -12.36 12.15 -2.78
C MET A 91 -13.05 10.87 -3.26
N GLN A 92 -14.26 10.57 -2.79
CA GLN A 92 -15.06 9.44 -3.30
C GLN A 92 -15.37 9.62 -4.78
N LYS A 93 -15.88 10.78 -5.20
CA LYS A 93 -16.17 11.07 -6.61
C LYS A 93 -14.93 10.96 -7.49
N GLN A 94 -13.78 11.49 -7.04
CA GLN A 94 -12.53 11.37 -7.77
C GLN A 94 -12.08 9.90 -7.91
N THR A 95 -12.25 9.12 -6.85
CA THR A 95 -11.90 7.69 -6.83
C THR A 95 -12.79 6.91 -7.77
N GLU A 96 -14.10 7.14 -7.72
CA GLU A 96 -15.09 6.52 -8.61
C GLU A 96 -14.80 6.86 -10.08
N GLN A 97 -14.52 8.12 -10.41
CA GLN A 97 -14.12 8.52 -11.76
C GLN A 97 -12.86 7.80 -12.23
N ARG A 98 -11.85 7.65 -11.36
CA ARG A 98 -10.64 6.91 -11.68
C ARG A 98 -10.93 5.43 -11.92
N PHE A 99 -11.75 4.79 -11.08
CA PHE A 99 -12.17 3.41 -11.28
C PHE A 99 -12.90 3.22 -12.61
N LEU A 100 -13.89 4.06 -12.92
CA LEU A 100 -14.60 4.01 -14.21
C LEU A 100 -13.66 4.20 -15.41
N SER A 101 -12.63 5.04 -15.27
CA SER A 101 -11.62 5.25 -16.31
C SER A 101 -10.73 4.03 -16.52
N VAL A 102 -10.39 3.32 -15.44
CA VAL A 102 -9.60 2.09 -15.48
C VAL A 102 -10.43 0.95 -16.06
N GLU A 103 -11.68 0.81 -15.62
CA GLU A 103 -12.64 -0.18 -16.12
C GLU A 103 -12.80 -0.07 -17.63
N LYS A 104 -13.04 1.14 -18.16
CA LYS A 104 -13.12 1.37 -19.62
C LYS A 104 -11.86 0.96 -20.38
N ARG A 105 -10.67 1.20 -19.82
CA ARG A 105 -9.40 0.82 -20.45
C ARG A 105 -9.21 -0.69 -20.41
N MET A 106 -9.57 -1.33 -19.29
CA MET A 106 -9.53 -2.77 -19.15
C MET A 106 -10.50 -3.44 -20.11
N ASP A 107 -11.73 -2.94 -20.24
CA ASP A 107 -12.71 -3.45 -21.20
C ASP A 107 -12.21 -3.36 -22.64
N ALA A 108 -11.62 -2.22 -23.01
CA ALA A 108 -11.05 -2.05 -24.35
C ALA A 108 -9.90 -3.04 -24.62
N GLN A 109 -9.01 -3.23 -23.63
CA GLN A 109 -7.92 -4.20 -23.73
C GLN A 109 -8.45 -5.64 -23.77
N TRP A 110 -9.41 -5.98 -22.93
CA TRP A 110 -10.03 -7.30 -22.87
C TRP A 110 -10.74 -7.64 -24.18
N ASN A 111 -11.49 -6.70 -24.75
CA ASN A 111 -12.15 -6.88 -26.03
C ASN A 111 -11.14 -7.10 -27.17
N LEU A 112 -10.01 -6.37 -27.17
CA LEU A 112 -8.93 -6.59 -28.13
C LEU A 112 -8.27 -7.97 -27.93
N THR A 113 -8.03 -8.39 -26.70
CA THR A 113 -7.49 -9.73 -26.40
C THR A 113 -8.44 -10.83 -26.87
N LEU A 114 -9.74 -10.71 -26.61
CA LEU A 114 -10.75 -11.64 -27.11
C LEU A 114 -10.79 -11.67 -28.65
N ALA A 115 -10.72 -10.50 -29.30
CA ALA A 115 -10.66 -10.42 -30.75
C ALA A 115 -9.41 -11.12 -31.32
N LEU A 116 -8.24 -10.95 -30.69
CA LEU A 116 -7.01 -11.65 -31.06
C LEU A 116 -7.14 -13.18 -30.89
N ILE A 117 -7.73 -13.64 -29.79
CA ILE A 117 -7.97 -15.08 -29.56
C ILE A 117 -8.89 -15.64 -30.66
N MET A 118 -9.99 -14.95 -30.96
CA MET A 118 -10.92 -15.36 -32.02
C MET A 118 -10.25 -15.35 -33.40
N ALA A 119 -9.36 -14.39 -33.68
CA ALA A 119 -8.58 -14.34 -34.90
C ALA A 119 -7.63 -15.53 -35.02
N ILE A 120 -6.93 -15.90 -33.93
CA ILE A 120 -6.02 -17.06 -33.90
C ILE A 120 -6.81 -18.36 -34.10
N ILE A 121 -7.91 -18.56 -33.39
CA ILE A 121 -8.77 -19.75 -33.54
C ILE A 121 -9.29 -19.85 -34.97
N GLY A 122 -9.74 -18.73 -35.55
CA GLY A 122 -10.16 -18.67 -36.95
C GLY A 122 -9.04 -19.04 -37.93
N LEU A 123 -7.83 -18.53 -37.70
CA LEU A 123 -6.67 -18.84 -38.54
C LEU A 123 -6.24 -20.30 -38.44
N VAL A 124 -6.18 -20.86 -37.23
CA VAL A 124 -5.87 -22.29 -37.03
C VAL A 124 -6.94 -23.16 -37.69
N GLY A 125 -8.22 -22.83 -37.51
CA GLY A 125 -9.32 -23.51 -38.17
C GLY A 125 -9.19 -23.46 -39.70
N PHE A 126 -8.85 -22.30 -40.26
CA PHE A 126 -8.63 -22.10 -41.69
C PHE A 126 -7.46 -22.93 -42.21
N VAL A 127 -6.31 -22.93 -41.53
CA VAL A 127 -5.12 -23.72 -41.93
C VAL A 127 -5.41 -25.22 -41.91
N VAL A 128 -6.12 -25.71 -40.90
CA VAL A 128 -6.53 -27.13 -40.82
C VAL A 128 -7.47 -27.50 -41.95
N TRP A 129 -8.41 -26.61 -42.30
CA TRP A 129 -9.30 -26.79 -43.44
C TRP A 129 -8.55 -26.78 -44.77
N ASP A 130 -7.67 -25.80 -44.98
CA ASP A 130 -6.87 -25.66 -46.21
C ASP A 130 -6.01 -26.91 -46.45
N ARG A 131 -5.29 -27.39 -45.43
CA ARG A 131 -4.51 -28.64 -45.52
C ARG A 131 -5.38 -29.85 -45.93
N LYS A 132 -6.59 -30.00 -45.37
CA LYS A 132 -7.51 -31.08 -45.76
C LYS A 132 -8.04 -30.94 -47.18
N THR A 133 -8.11 -29.72 -47.71
CA THR A 133 -8.68 -29.44 -49.04
C THR A 133 -7.61 -29.49 -50.13
N ALA A 134 -6.40 -29.00 -49.85
CA ALA A 134 -5.26 -28.93 -50.75
C ALA A 134 -4.53 -30.28 -50.95
N LEU A 135 -4.59 -31.19 -49.97
CA LEU A 135 -3.95 -32.52 -50.09
C LEU A 135 -4.75 -33.52 -50.93
N LYS A 136 -6.07 -33.34 -51.10
CA LYS A 136 -6.91 -34.21 -51.94
C LYS A 136 -6.39 -34.41 -53.38
N PRO A 137 -5.92 -33.38 -54.11
CA PRO A 137 -5.33 -33.57 -55.43
C PRO A 137 -3.90 -34.14 -55.39
N LEU A 138 -3.12 -33.90 -54.33
CA LEU A 138 -1.78 -34.47 -54.18
C LEU A 138 -1.84 -35.98 -53.92
N GLU A 139 -2.78 -36.45 -53.12
CA GLU A 139 -2.98 -37.89 -52.84
C GLU A 139 -3.23 -38.68 -54.12
N ARG A 140 -4.02 -38.13 -55.06
CA ARG A 140 -4.26 -38.75 -56.38
C ARG A 140 -3.02 -38.79 -57.28
N ARG A 141 -2.06 -37.89 -57.10
CA ARG A 141 -0.81 -37.87 -57.87
C ARG A 141 0.22 -38.83 -57.29
N PHE A 142 0.34 -38.85 -55.96
CA PHE A 142 1.19 -39.82 -55.27
C PHE A 142 0.71 -41.25 -55.49
N GLY A 143 -0.59 -41.50 -55.50
CA GLY A 143 -1.14 -42.82 -55.85
C GLY A 143 -0.70 -43.28 -57.24
N ARG A 144 -0.74 -42.40 -58.25
CA ARG A 144 -0.26 -42.73 -59.61
C ARG A 144 1.24 -43.02 -59.67
N ILE A 145 2.05 -42.23 -58.96
CA ILE A 145 3.51 -42.43 -58.92
C ILE A 145 3.83 -43.73 -58.17
N ALA A 146 3.12 -44.04 -57.09
CA ALA A 146 3.26 -45.28 -56.36
C ALA A 146 2.88 -46.50 -57.22
N ASP A 147 1.76 -46.44 -57.94
CA ASP A 147 1.32 -47.51 -58.84
C ASP A 147 2.31 -47.74 -60.00
N GLU A 148 2.89 -46.67 -60.54
CA GLU A 148 3.87 -46.75 -61.64
C GLU A 148 5.20 -47.33 -61.15
N LEU A 149 5.63 -46.95 -59.94
CA LEU A 149 6.80 -47.51 -59.29
C LEU A 149 6.58 -48.99 -58.92
N GLU A 150 5.40 -49.35 -58.41
CA GLU A 150 5.03 -50.73 -58.11
C GLU A 150 4.95 -51.57 -59.39
N ARG A 151 4.52 -51.00 -60.52
CA ARG A 151 4.56 -51.67 -61.82
C ARG A 151 5.98 -51.89 -62.36
N ASP A 152 6.88 -50.92 -62.17
CA ASP A 152 8.26 -51.01 -62.64
C ASP A 152 9.16 -51.89 -61.74
N LEU A 153 8.88 -51.95 -60.44
CA LEU A 153 9.53 -52.85 -59.48
C LEU A 153 8.84 -54.23 -59.39
N GLY A 154 7.55 -54.30 -59.72
CA GLY A 154 6.71 -55.49 -59.58
C GLY A 154 7.13 -56.63 -60.50
N VAL A 155 7.36 -57.79 -59.89
CA VAL A 155 7.78 -59.07 -60.48
C VAL A 155 6.63 -59.75 -61.27
N THR A 156 5.88 -58.98 -62.07
CA THR A 156 4.81 -59.48 -62.95
C THR A 156 5.10 -59.24 -64.43
N SER A 157 6.30 -58.76 -64.77
CA SER A 157 6.81 -58.81 -66.14
C SER A 157 7.58 -60.10 -66.34
N THR A 158 7.15 -60.91 -67.30
CA THR A 158 7.75 -62.19 -67.71
C THR A 158 9.23 -62.09 -68.14
N GLU A 159 9.78 -60.88 -68.29
CA GLU A 159 11.19 -60.61 -68.62
C GLU A 159 12.06 -60.12 -67.44
N GLY A 160 11.52 -60.06 -66.21
CA GLY A 160 12.25 -59.61 -65.02
C GLY A 160 12.31 -58.08 -64.83
N SER A 161 12.40 -57.64 -63.57
CA SER A 161 12.37 -56.21 -63.20
C SER A 161 13.49 -55.43 -63.90
N ARG A 162 13.25 -54.14 -64.20
CA ARG A 162 14.29 -53.24 -64.74
C ARG A 162 15.53 -53.21 -63.86
N LEU A 163 15.35 -53.32 -62.54
CA LEU A 163 16.46 -53.47 -61.59
C LEU A 163 17.21 -54.79 -61.78
N THR A 164 16.51 -55.89 -62.03
CA THR A 164 17.12 -57.19 -62.33
C THR A 164 17.95 -57.13 -63.61
N ARG A 165 17.46 -56.47 -64.66
CA ARG A 165 18.22 -56.25 -65.91
C ARG A 165 19.44 -55.36 -65.70
N LEU A 166 19.31 -54.32 -64.88
CA LEU A 166 20.42 -53.42 -64.57
C LEU A 166 21.50 -54.13 -63.76
N ILE A 167 21.10 -54.95 -62.79
CA ILE A 167 22.02 -55.82 -62.03
C ILE A 167 22.68 -56.87 -62.94
N ALA A 168 21.94 -57.47 -63.87
CA ALA A 168 22.49 -58.44 -64.82
C ALA A 168 23.52 -57.81 -65.75
N ALA A 169 23.23 -56.63 -66.32
CA ALA A 169 24.18 -55.90 -67.17
C ALA A 169 25.44 -55.46 -66.40
N LEU A 170 25.27 -55.01 -65.15
CA LEU A 170 26.40 -54.71 -64.26
C LEU A 170 27.24 -55.97 -63.97
N ARG A 171 26.60 -57.14 -63.84
CA ARG A 171 27.28 -58.42 -63.60
C ARG A 171 28.03 -58.94 -64.83
N GLU A 172 27.54 -58.65 -66.03
CA GLU A 172 28.16 -59.03 -67.29
C GLU A 172 29.45 -58.24 -67.58
N ILE A 173 29.50 -56.96 -67.17
CA ILE A 173 30.66 -56.07 -67.39
C ILE A 173 31.74 -56.24 -66.29
N ALA A 174 31.35 -56.76 -65.12
CA ALA A 174 32.25 -56.92 -63.97
C ALA A 174 33.46 -57.89 -64.13
N PRO A 175 33.45 -58.95 -64.96
CA PRO A 175 34.58 -59.86 -65.05
C PRO A 175 35.78 -59.30 -65.82
N ASP A 176 35.56 -58.40 -66.79
CA ASP A 176 36.58 -58.01 -67.78
C ASP A 176 37.49 -56.85 -67.33
N ASP A 177 37.17 -56.17 -66.24
CA ASP A 177 37.98 -55.06 -65.73
C ASP A 177 38.21 -55.16 -64.21
N PRO A 178 39.41 -55.60 -63.77
CA PRO A 178 39.72 -55.76 -62.35
C PRO A 178 39.58 -54.44 -61.57
N ARG A 179 39.79 -53.28 -62.20
CA ARG A 179 39.63 -51.95 -61.56
C ARG A 179 38.17 -51.59 -61.29
N LEU A 180 37.26 -52.09 -62.11
CA LEU A 180 35.83 -51.81 -62.00
C LEU A 180 35.21 -52.66 -60.87
N SER A 181 35.67 -53.91 -60.72
CA SER A 181 35.30 -54.76 -59.59
C SER A 181 35.74 -54.16 -58.24
N GLU A 182 36.93 -53.56 -58.20
CA GLU A 182 37.47 -52.91 -57.01
C GLU A 182 36.72 -51.62 -56.70
N ARG A 183 36.38 -50.82 -57.73
CA ARG A 183 35.56 -49.60 -57.57
C ARG A 183 34.13 -49.88 -57.15
N ILE A 184 33.49 -50.92 -57.69
CA ILE A 184 32.15 -51.35 -57.27
C ILE A 184 32.21 -51.89 -55.85
N ARG A 185 33.21 -52.71 -55.51
CA ARG A 185 33.43 -53.20 -54.14
C ARG A 185 33.66 -52.04 -53.16
N ASP A 186 34.47 -51.05 -53.54
CA ASP A 186 34.72 -49.86 -52.73
C ASP A 186 33.51 -48.94 -52.63
N ALA A 187 32.69 -48.84 -53.68
CA ALA A 187 31.45 -48.08 -53.65
C ALA A 187 30.39 -48.77 -52.78
N LEU A 188 30.28 -50.10 -52.89
CA LEU A 188 29.41 -50.93 -52.04
C LEU A 188 29.89 -50.93 -50.58
N ARG A 189 31.20 -50.91 -50.33
CA ARG A 189 31.79 -50.81 -48.99
C ARG A 189 31.59 -49.41 -48.41
N ARG A 190 31.79 -48.35 -49.21
CA ARG A 190 31.52 -46.95 -48.81
C ARG A 190 30.04 -46.66 -48.55
N HIS A 191 29.14 -47.35 -49.24
CA HIS A 191 27.70 -47.27 -49.01
C HIS A 191 27.17 -48.43 -48.14
N SER A 192 28.05 -49.06 -47.35
CA SER A 192 27.77 -50.05 -46.30
C SER A 192 26.84 -51.21 -46.69
N LEU A 193 26.99 -51.78 -47.89
CA LEU A 193 26.26 -52.98 -48.31
C LEU A 193 27.07 -54.28 -48.15
N LEU A 194 28.33 -54.20 -47.73
CA LEU A 194 29.23 -55.35 -47.49
C LEU A 194 30.06 -55.21 -46.20
N GLU A 195 29.54 -54.55 -45.17
CA GLU A 195 30.08 -54.71 -43.81
C GLU A 195 29.31 -55.85 -43.15
N GLU A 196 29.90 -57.05 -43.24
CA GLU A 196 29.48 -58.20 -42.49
C GLU A 196 29.44 -57.83 -41.00
N ALA A 197 28.28 -58.10 -40.40
CA ALA A 197 28.08 -58.08 -38.97
C ALA A 197 29.23 -58.80 -38.22
N PRO A 198 29.78 -58.22 -37.15
CA PRO A 198 30.22 -59.06 -36.06
C PRO A 198 28.95 -59.60 -35.38
N ARG A 199 28.61 -60.86 -35.71
CA ARG A 199 27.84 -61.72 -34.80
C ARG A 199 28.64 -61.84 -33.51
N GLY A 200 27.95 -61.65 -32.39
CA GLY A 200 28.56 -61.47 -31.07
C GLY A 200 29.23 -62.70 -30.46
N VAL A 201 29.85 -62.45 -29.32
CA VAL A 201 29.40 -62.93 -28.00
C VAL A 201 29.50 -61.74 -27.04
#